data_AF-A0A8C8FBD4-F1
#
_entry.id   AF-A0A8C8FBD4-F1
#
_cell.length_a   1.000
_cell.length_b   1.000
_cell.length_c   1.000
_cell.angle_alpha   90.00
_cell.angle_beta   90.00
_cell.angle_gamma   90.00
#
_symmetry.space_group_name_H-M   'P 1'
#
loop_
_entity.id
_entity.type
_entity.pdbx_description
1 polymer ?
#
loop_
_entity_poly.entity_id
_entity_poly.type
_entity_poly.pdbx_seq_one_letter_code
_entity_poly.pdbx_strand_id
1 'polypeptide(L)'
;VEPYPQRFLRVGSSSSSHWELMGDAMVTTEQVRLTTDMQSKQGAVWSRIPCHLRDWELQVHFKIHGQGKKNLNGDGLAIWYTKERMQKGPVFGNQDLFTGLGVFVDTYPNEEKHLEAQKTRYTTRTQRIFPFVLAMVGNGSISYDHERDGRPTELGGCNAMVRNLNHDTFIFIRYVRRRLTIMIDIDGQHEWRDCLDIPGVRLPQGYYFGASAVTGDLSDNHDVVSLKLYQLTVLRSETEEKEEEDEITLPSVDNMDLLRMGENEEGWSSIAMFFTILFSMLGCFLLIVVGLIVYSHWNENRRKRFY
;
A
#
# COMPACT_ATOMS: atom_id res chain seq x y z
N VAL A 1 -44.46 -10.48 11.15
CA VAL A 1 -42.99 -10.43 11.12
C VAL A 1 -42.61 -9.10 10.51
N GLU A 2 -42.37 -8.09 11.35
CA GLU A 2 -41.98 -6.76 10.90
C GLU A 2 -40.55 -6.79 10.35
N PRO A 3 -40.25 -6.08 9.25
CA PRO A 3 -38.90 -5.97 8.74
C PRO A 3 -38.09 -5.02 9.63
N TYR A 4 -36.90 -5.48 10.05
CA TYR A 4 -35.91 -4.69 10.78
C TYR A 4 -35.60 -3.36 10.05
N PRO A 5 -35.37 -2.26 10.78
CA PRO A 5 -35.08 -0.97 10.16
C PRO A 5 -33.71 -0.99 9.49
N GLN A 6 -33.71 -0.91 8.16
CA GLN A 6 -32.52 -0.64 7.35
C GLN A 6 -32.02 0.77 7.70
N ARG A 7 -30.91 0.87 8.43
CA ARG A 7 -30.23 2.16 8.64
C ARG A 7 -29.46 2.54 7.38
N PHE A 8 -30.06 3.40 6.57
CA PHE A 8 -29.37 4.09 5.48
C PHE A 8 -28.38 5.10 6.08
N LEU A 9 -27.07 4.91 5.88
CA LEU A 9 -26.06 5.87 6.29
C LEU A 9 -25.71 6.79 5.11
N ARG A 10 -26.23 8.02 5.13
CA ARG A 10 -25.81 9.09 4.23
C ARG A 10 -24.62 9.81 4.84
N VAL A 11 -23.52 9.91 4.09
CA VAL A 11 -22.34 10.67 4.52
C VAL A 11 -22.64 12.17 4.36
N GLY A 12 -23.00 12.84 5.46
CA GLY A 12 -23.23 14.30 5.50
C GLY A 12 -22.14 15.04 6.27
N SER A 13 -22.08 16.38 6.17
CA SER A 13 -21.13 17.20 6.96
C SER A 13 -21.71 17.77 8.27
N SER A 14 -22.90 17.31 8.71
CA SER A 14 -23.45 17.78 9.99
C SER A 14 -22.69 17.19 11.18
N SER A 15 -22.77 17.85 12.34
CA SER A 15 -22.21 17.35 13.61
C SER A 15 -22.72 15.96 14.00
N SER A 16 -23.89 15.55 13.49
CA SER A 16 -24.51 14.23 13.65
C SER A 16 -24.03 13.17 12.64
N SER A 17 -23.16 13.51 11.70
CA SER A 17 -22.61 12.54 10.75
C SER A 17 -21.69 11.55 11.45
N HIS A 18 -21.86 10.26 11.15
CA HIS A 18 -20.95 9.20 11.59
C HIS A 18 -19.59 9.23 10.87
N TRP A 19 -19.42 10.19 9.95
CA TRP A 19 -18.23 10.36 9.13
C TRP A 19 -17.63 11.76 9.33
N GLU A 20 -16.33 11.87 9.10
CA GLU A 20 -15.55 13.09 9.20
C GLU A 20 -14.72 13.26 7.93
N LEU A 21 -14.73 14.47 7.35
CA LEU A 21 -13.96 14.80 6.16
C LEU A 21 -12.59 15.37 6.53
N MET A 22 -11.59 15.06 5.71
CA MET A 22 -10.23 15.56 5.84
C MET A 22 -9.75 16.11 4.50
N GLY A 23 -8.94 17.18 4.53
CA GLY A 23 -8.25 17.69 3.35
C GLY A 23 -9.18 18.38 2.36
N ASP A 24 -8.97 18.15 1.06
CA ASP A 24 -9.75 18.72 -0.04
C ASP A 24 -11.10 18.02 -0.25
N ALA A 25 -11.46 17.03 0.59
CA ALA A 25 -12.69 16.28 0.43
C ALA A 25 -13.93 17.17 0.65
N MET A 26 -14.95 16.98 -0.19
CA MET A 26 -16.19 17.76 -0.15
C MET A 26 -17.41 16.86 -0.32
N VAL A 27 -18.53 17.24 0.33
CA VAL A 27 -19.82 16.55 0.16
C VAL A 27 -20.61 17.24 -0.94
N THR A 28 -21.12 16.47 -1.90
CA THR A 28 -22.14 16.92 -2.85
C THR A 28 -23.50 16.31 -2.49
N THR A 29 -24.53 16.59 -3.28
CA THR A 29 -25.87 16.01 -3.06
C THR A 29 -25.91 14.49 -3.16
N GLU A 30 -25.02 13.91 -3.98
CA GLU A 30 -25.04 12.49 -4.39
C GLU A 30 -23.88 11.67 -3.82
N GLN A 31 -22.75 12.30 -3.49
CA GLN A 31 -21.51 11.59 -3.17
C GLN A 31 -20.56 12.46 -2.33
N VAL A 32 -19.54 11.82 -1.77
CA VAL A 32 -18.36 12.49 -1.25
C VAL A 32 -17.29 12.49 -2.32
N ARG A 33 -16.82 13.67 -2.72
CA ARG A 33 -15.66 13.83 -3.59
C ARG A 33 -14.41 13.91 -2.73
N LEU A 34 -13.51 12.94 -2.84
CA LEU A 34 -12.24 12.91 -2.12
C LEU A 34 -11.23 13.87 -2.74
N THR A 35 -11.06 13.82 -4.07
CA THR A 35 -10.28 14.80 -4.83
C THR A 35 -11.03 15.25 -6.07
N THR A 36 -10.67 16.42 -6.55
CA THR A 36 -11.14 16.94 -7.85
C THR A 36 -10.10 16.63 -8.92
N ASP A 37 -10.50 16.70 -10.19
CA ASP A 37 -9.62 16.64 -11.35
C ASP A 37 -8.74 17.91 -11.46
N MET A 38 -7.91 18.10 -10.44
CA MET A 38 -6.90 19.13 -10.28
C MET A 38 -5.67 18.49 -9.62
N GLN A 39 -4.49 18.99 -9.98
CA GLN A 39 -3.22 18.54 -9.43
C GLN A 39 -3.10 18.84 -7.92
N SER A 40 -2.27 18.05 -7.24
CA SER A 40 -1.88 18.26 -5.84
C SER A 40 -3.06 18.37 -4.87
N LYS A 41 -4.03 17.47 -4.99
CA LYS A 41 -5.18 17.36 -4.10
C LYS A 41 -5.07 16.16 -3.21
N GLN A 42 -5.54 16.30 -1.97
CA GLN A 42 -5.53 15.23 -1.00
C GLN A 42 -6.75 15.32 -0.11
N GLY A 43 -7.61 14.30 -0.15
CA GLY A 43 -8.81 14.26 0.66
C GLY A 43 -9.13 12.87 1.17
N ALA A 44 -9.83 12.83 2.30
CA ALA A 44 -10.31 11.59 2.88
C ALA A 44 -11.66 11.77 3.59
N VAL A 45 -12.32 10.63 3.81
CA VAL A 45 -13.48 10.51 4.68
C VAL A 45 -13.25 9.34 5.63
N TRP A 46 -13.47 9.57 6.92
CA TRP A 46 -13.21 8.60 7.98
C TRP A 46 -14.44 8.39 8.85
N SER A 47 -14.68 7.15 9.26
CA SER A 47 -15.67 6.84 10.29
C SER A 47 -15.24 7.43 11.63
N ARG A 48 -16.20 7.94 12.40
CA ARG A 48 -15.95 8.42 13.77
C ARG A 48 -15.99 7.30 14.80
N ILE A 49 -16.66 6.20 14.47
CA ILE A 49 -16.91 5.08 15.37
C ILE A 49 -16.01 3.91 14.95
N PRO A 50 -15.21 3.35 15.87
CA PRO A 50 -14.41 2.16 15.59
C PRO A 50 -15.31 0.94 15.37
N CYS A 51 -14.90 0.04 14.48
CA CYS A 51 -15.63 -1.18 14.18
C CYS A 51 -15.11 -2.34 15.05
N HIS A 52 -16.02 -2.90 15.84
CA HIS A 52 -15.81 -4.07 16.70
C HIS A 52 -16.46 -5.35 16.13
N LEU A 53 -16.78 -5.36 14.83
CA LEU A 53 -17.31 -6.56 14.17
C LEU A 53 -16.17 -7.55 13.93
N ARG A 54 -16.41 -8.83 14.25
CA ARG A 54 -15.46 -9.93 13.96
C ARG A 54 -15.51 -10.33 12.50
N ASP A 55 -16.73 -10.49 11.98
CA ASP A 55 -16.99 -10.86 10.60
C ASP A 55 -17.82 -9.76 9.95
N TRP A 56 -17.30 -9.22 8.85
CA TRP A 56 -17.90 -8.08 8.19
C TRP A 56 -17.68 -8.09 6.69
N GLU A 57 -18.57 -7.39 6.00
CA GLU A 57 -18.42 -7.04 4.60
C GLU A 57 -18.62 -5.55 4.43
N LEU A 58 -17.66 -4.89 3.82
CA LEU A 58 -17.75 -3.50 3.41
C LEU A 58 -18.01 -3.44 1.91
N GLN A 59 -19.18 -2.93 1.52
CA GLN A 59 -19.51 -2.58 0.15
C GLN A 59 -19.20 -1.10 -0.08
N VAL A 60 -18.35 -0.83 -1.07
CA VAL A 60 -17.94 0.51 -1.48
C VAL A 60 -18.46 0.77 -2.89
N HIS A 61 -19.32 1.78 -3.03
CA HIS A 61 -19.70 2.34 -4.32
C HIS A 61 -18.85 3.58 -4.57
N PHE A 62 -18.00 3.54 -5.58
CA PHE A 62 -17.08 4.61 -5.94
C PHE A 62 -17.20 4.96 -7.43
N LYS A 63 -16.60 6.08 -7.84
CA LYS A 63 -16.40 6.46 -9.24
C LYS A 63 -15.05 7.14 -9.40
N ILE A 64 -14.33 6.80 -10.46
CA ILE A 64 -13.09 7.48 -10.86
C ILE A 64 -13.30 8.03 -12.28
N HIS A 65 -13.20 9.34 -12.45
CA HIS A 65 -13.40 9.97 -13.75
C HIS A 65 -12.66 11.30 -13.89
N GLY A 66 -12.29 11.64 -15.12
CA GLY A 66 -11.58 12.88 -15.41
C GLY A 66 -11.38 13.13 -16.89
N GLN A 67 -10.89 14.33 -17.22
CA GLN A 67 -10.73 14.80 -18.59
C GLN A 67 -9.41 14.37 -19.23
N GLY A 68 -8.48 13.85 -18.42
CA GLY A 68 -7.20 13.31 -18.89
C GLY A 68 -7.38 12.26 -19.99
N LYS A 69 -6.80 12.52 -21.16
CA LYS A 69 -6.82 11.59 -22.31
C LYS A 69 -5.75 10.51 -22.12
N LYS A 70 -6.05 9.29 -22.59
CA LYS A 70 -5.17 8.12 -22.48
C LYS A 70 -4.85 7.79 -21.01
N ASN A 71 -3.58 7.87 -20.63
CA ASN A 71 -3.04 7.50 -19.31
C ASN A 71 -2.52 8.73 -18.54
N LEU A 72 -2.99 9.93 -18.89
CA LEU A 72 -2.68 11.17 -18.16
C LEU A 72 -3.68 11.36 -17.02
N ASN A 73 -3.68 10.42 -16.09
CA ASN A 73 -4.58 10.35 -14.94
C ASN A 73 -3.83 9.79 -13.73
N GLY A 74 -4.30 10.11 -12.53
CA GLY A 74 -3.69 9.60 -11.31
C GLY A 74 -4.24 10.25 -10.03
N ASP A 75 -3.88 9.73 -8.85
CA ASP A 75 -3.11 8.48 -8.68
C ASP A 75 -4.04 7.31 -8.36
N GLY A 76 -5.18 7.59 -7.74
CA GLY A 76 -6.24 6.62 -7.46
C GLY A 76 -6.88 6.89 -6.11
N LEU A 77 -7.50 5.86 -5.53
CA LEU A 77 -8.06 5.93 -4.18
C LEU A 77 -7.70 4.70 -3.35
N ALA A 78 -7.80 4.84 -2.04
CA ALA A 78 -7.62 3.75 -1.09
C ALA A 78 -8.80 3.66 -0.12
N ILE A 79 -9.13 2.43 0.25
CA ILE A 79 -10.12 2.07 1.25
C ILE A 79 -9.37 1.47 2.44
N TRP A 80 -9.73 1.91 3.64
CA TRP A 80 -8.95 1.67 4.86
C TRP A 80 -9.77 0.95 5.92
N TYR A 81 -9.10 0.08 6.64
CA TYR A 81 -9.47 -0.37 7.98
C TYR A 81 -8.24 -0.26 8.89
N THR A 82 -8.08 0.89 9.56
CA THR A 82 -6.82 1.25 10.23
C THR A 82 -7.01 1.78 11.64
N LYS A 83 -5.96 1.65 12.46
CA LYS A 83 -5.91 2.13 13.84
C LYS A 83 -5.98 3.65 13.90
N GLU A 84 -5.11 4.30 13.14
CA GLU A 84 -5.09 5.74 13.00
C GLU A 84 -6.09 6.18 11.93
N ARG A 85 -6.67 7.36 12.14
CA ARG A 85 -7.56 8.06 11.20
C ARG A 85 -7.19 9.54 11.17
N MET A 86 -7.66 10.26 10.15
CA MET A 86 -7.45 11.72 10.04
C MET A 86 -5.96 12.13 9.97
N GLN A 87 -5.11 11.29 9.38
CA GLN A 87 -3.70 11.58 9.16
C GLN A 87 -3.45 11.73 7.67
N LYS A 88 -2.86 12.87 7.27
CA LYS A 88 -2.43 13.09 5.89
C LYS A 88 -1.10 12.39 5.65
N GLY A 89 -0.92 11.86 4.45
CA GLY A 89 0.38 11.41 3.96
C GLY A 89 0.38 10.99 2.49
N PRO A 90 1.48 10.37 2.04
CA PRO A 90 1.72 10.09 0.63
C PRO A 90 0.94 8.88 0.10
N VAL A 91 0.41 8.02 0.97
CA VAL A 91 -0.21 6.75 0.55
C VAL A 91 -1.67 6.99 0.21
N PHE A 92 -1.95 7.33 -1.05
CA PHE A 92 -3.30 7.66 -1.53
C PHE A 92 -4.01 8.69 -0.65
N GLY A 93 -3.26 9.61 -0.06
CA GLY A 93 -3.75 10.66 0.81
C GLY A 93 -3.86 10.31 2.30
N ASN A 94 -3.46 9.10 2.71
CA ASN A 94 -3.31 8.70 4.11
C ASN A 94 -1.84 8.65 4.53
N GLN A 95 -1.56 8.61 5.84
CA GLN A 95 -0.21 8.41 6.36
C GLN A 95 0.44 7.11 5.84
N ASP A 96 1.76 7.17 5.63
CA ASP A 96 2.57 5.97 5.47
C ASP A 96 2.78 5.27 6.81
N LEU A 97 3.31 4.04 6.80
CA LEU A 97 3.52 3.22 8.00
C LEU A 97 2.21 3.03 8.78
N PHE A 98 1.11 2.81 8.07
CA PHE A 98 -0.19 2.62 8.69
C PHE A 98 -0.28 1.28 9.42
N THR A 99 -1.12 1.22 10.44
CA THR A 99 -1.46 -0.04 11.14
C THR A 99 -2.87 -0.46 10.76
N GLY A 100 -3.00 -1.50 9.93
CA GLY A 100 -4.29 -2.06 9.51
C GLY A 100 -4.28 -2.64 8.11
N LEU A 101 -5.43 -2.58 7.44
CA LEU A 101 -5.63 -2.99 6.05
C LEU A 101 -5.80 -1.75 5.15
N GLY A 102 -5.07 -1.74 4.04
CA GLY A 102 -5.30 -0.84 2.90
C GLY A 102 -5.69 -1.64 1.67
N VAL A 103 -6.75 -1.21 0.98
CA VAL A 103 -7.16 -1.71 -0.34
C VAL A 103 -7.08 -0.54 -1.32
N PHE A 104 -6.18 -0.64 -2.28
CA PHE A 104 -5.84 0.44 -3.21
C PHE A 104 -6.45 0.17 -4.57
N VAL A 105 -7.01 1.20 -5.18
CA VAL A 105 -7.43 1.24 -6.57
C VAL A 105 -6.47 2.18 -7.27
N ASP A 106 -5.38 1.61 -7.77
CA ASP A 106 -4.28 2.34 -8.38
C ASP A 106 -4.54 2.54 -9.86
N THR A 107 -4.44 3.77 -10.33
CA THR A 107 -4.80 4.14 -11.72
C THR A 107 -3.60 4.54 -12.55
N TYR A 108 -2.41 4.64 -11.95
CA TYR A 108 -1.21 5.10 -12.62
C TYR A 108 -0.06 4.09 -12.43
N PRO A 109 0.56 3.61 -13.52
CA PRO A 109 1.63 2.61 -13.43
C PRO A 109 2.99 3.26 -13.16
N ASN A 110 3.31 3.57 -11.89
CA ASN A 110 4.56 4.26 -11.53
C ASN A 110 5.80 3.44 -11.93
N GLU A 111 5.82 2.14 -11.61
CA GLU A 111 6.96 1.27 -11.88
C GLU A 111 7.22 1.17 -13.39
N GLU A 112 6.17 0.90 -14.15
CA GLU A 112 6.31 0.72 -15.58
C GLU A 112 6.80 2.00 -16.27
N LYS A 113 6.32 3.17 -15.83
CA LYS A 113 6.75 4.48 -16.34
C LYS A 113 8.19 4.79 -16.00
N HIS A 114 8.63 4.44 -14.80
CA HIS A 114 10.02 4.61 -14.39
C HIS A 114 10.97 3.72 -15.20
N LEU A 115 10.61 2.45 -15.42
CA LEU A 115 11.38 1.52 -16.25
C LEU A 115 11.45 1.97 -17.73
N GLU A 116 10.34 2.46 -18.29
CA GLU A 116 10.29 3.04 -19.64
C GLU A 116 11.26 4.22 -19.78
N ALA A 117 11.29 5.12 -18.80
CA ALA A 117 12.18 6.28 -18.78
C ALA A 117 13.67 5.89 -18.73
N GLN A 118 14.00 4.80 -18.03
CA GLN A 118 15.38 4.31 -17.89
C GLN A 118 15.89 3.52 -19.11
N LYS A 119 15.06 3.27 -20.14
CA LYS A 119 15.41 2.46 -21.34
C LYS A 119 15.92 1.05 -21.03
N THR A 120 15.67 0.53 -19.84
CA THR A 120 16.06 -0.82 -19.44
C THR A 120 15.14 -1.81 -20.16
N ARG A 121 15.70 -2.81 -20.87
CA ARG A 121 14.90 -3.81 -21.60
C ARG A 121 14.00 -4.55 -20.60
N TYR A 122 12.70 -4.40 -20.81
CA TYR A 122 11.65 -5.16 -20.14
C TYR A 122 11.85 -6.67 -20.27
N THR A 123 11.68 -7.39 -19.17
CA THR A 123 11.30 -8.80 -19.20
C THR A 123 9.79 -8.90 -19.05
N THR A 124 9.09 -9.45 -20.05
CA THR A 124 7.63 -9.50 -20.22
C THR A 124 6.85 -10.28 -19.15
N ARG A 125 7.49 -10.67 -18.03
CA ARG A 125 6.92 -11.63 -17.06
C ARG A 125 6.30 -11.02 -15.81
N THR A 126 6.39 -9.70 -15.62
CA THR A 126 5.94 -9.00 -14.38
C THR A 126 5.07 -7.77 -14.63
N GLN A 127 4.61 -7.52 -15.86
CA GLN A 127 3.83 -6.33 -16.17
C GLN A 127 2.43 -6.40 -15.55
N ARG A 128 2.02 -5.35 -14.82
CA ARG A 128 0.63 -5.19 -14.40
C ARG A 128 -0.15 -4.41 -15.44
N ILE A 129 -1.45 -4.69 -15.51
CA ILE A 129 -2.38 -3.94 -16.34
C ILE A 129 -3.15 -3.00 -15.41
N PHE A 130 -2.97 -1.70 -15.63
CA PHE A 130 -3.63 -0.66 -14.84
C PHE A 130 -4.93 -0.17 -15.50
N PRO A 131 -5.92 0.28 -14.70
CA PRO A 131 -5.90 0.37 -13.24
C PRO A 131 -5.88 -1.00 -12.53
N PHE A 132 -5.30 -1.04 -11.33
CA PHE A 132 -5.03 -2.26 -10.58
C PHE A 132 -5.53 -2.13 -9.13
N VAL A 133 -6.26 -3.14 -8.67
CA VAL A 133 -6.70 -3.25 -7.28
C VAL A 133 -5.74 -4.15 -6.53
N LEU A 134 -5.19 -3.68 -5.41
CA LEU A 134 -4.31 -4.49 -4.56
C LEU A 134 -4.62 -4.27 -3.08
N ALA A 135 -4.21 -5.22 -2.23
CA ALA A 135 -4.34 -5.11 -0.78
C ALA A 135 -2.98 -5.19 -0.07
N MET A 136 -2.84 -4.46 1.03
CA MET A 136 -1.67 -4.48 1.91
C MET A 136 -2.12 -4.50 3.37
N VAL A 137 -1.45 -5.32 4.18
CA VAL A 137 -1.56 -5.27 5.63
C VAL A 137 -0.31 -4.60 6.20
N GLY A 138 -0.52 -3.48 6.88
CA GLY A 138 0.52 -2.71 7.56
C GLY A 138 0.48 -2.95 9.06
N ASN A 139 1.63 -3.18 9.68
CA ASN A 139 1.78 -3.32 11.13
C ASN A 139 2.38 -2.06 11.80
N GLY A 140 2.46 -0.94 11.07
CA GLY A 140 3.13 0.28 11.53
C GLY A 140 4.64 0.37 11.23
N SER A 141 5.25 -0.67 10.65
CA SER A 141 6.70 -0.71 10.35
C SER A 141 7.03 -0.85 8.86
N ILE A 142 6.01 -1.07 8.02
CA ILE A 142 6.15 -1.36 6.59
C ILE A 142 5.65 -0.16 5.81
N SER A 143 6.51 0.41 4.98
CA SER A 143 6.18 1.53 4.12
C SER A 143 5.54 1.05 2.82
N TYR A 144 4.59 1.82 2.29
CA TYR A 144 4.05 1.60 0.96
C TYR A 144 5.02 2.16 -0.10
N ASP A 145 5.55 1.29 -0.95
CA ASP A 145 6.46 1.68 -2.04
C ASP A 145 5.68 2.24 -3.23
N HIS A 146 5.53 3.56 -3.28
CA HIS A 146 4.82 4.25 -4.35
C HIS A 146 5.55 4.20 -5.70
N GLU A 147 6.87 4.05 -5.73
CA GLU A 147 7.62 3.93 -6.99
C GLU A 147 7.42 2.58 -7.67
N ARG A 148 7.08 1.55 -6.88
CA ARG A 148 6.80 0.19 -7.34
C ARG A 148 5.34 -0.23 -7.17
N ASP A 149 4.41 0.72 -7.09
CA ASP A 149 2.96 0.49 -7.01
C ASP A 149 2.58 -0.53 -5.91
N GLY A 150 3.26 -0.46 -4.75
CA GLY A 150 3.06 -1.34 -3.60
C GLY A 150 3.45 -2.81 -3.81
N ARG A 151 4.09 -3.18 -4.93
CA ARG A 151 4.46 -4.57 -5.27
C ARG A 151 5.23 -5.32 -4.18
N PRO A 152 6.19 -4.73 -3.46
CA PRO A 152 6.96 -5.48 -2.46
C PRO A 152 6.14 -5.97 -1.27
N THR A 153 4.99 -5.35 -1.02
CA THR A 153 4.19 -5.53 0.20
C THR A 153 2.74 -5.90 -0.12
N GLU A 154 2.45 -6.24 -1.38
CA GLU A 154 1.10 -6.64 -1.78
C GLU A 154 0.76 -8.04 -1.26
N LEU A 155 -0.49 -8.24 -0.86
CA LEU A 155 -1.05 -9.57 -0.61
C LEU A 155 -1.50 -10.26 -1.90
N GLY A 156 -1.66 -9.47 -2.97
CA GLY A 156 -2.22 -9.83 -4.26
C GLY A 156 -3.24 -8.79 -4.73
N GLY A 157 -3.79 -9.02 -5.91
CA GLY A 157 -4.66 -8.06 -6.57
C GLY A 157 -5.11 -8.49 -7.96
N CYS A 158 -5.85 -7.60 -8.63
CA CYS A 158 -6.39 -7.84 -9.97
C CYS A 158 -6.43 -6.55 -10.79
N ASN A 159 -6.43 -6.68 -12.11
CA ASN A 159 -6.69 -5.55 -13.00
C ASN A 159 -8.17 -5.14 -12.92
N ALA A 160 -8.46 -3.84 -12.95
CA ALA A 160 -9.82 -3.30 -12.86
C ALA A 160 -9.96 -2.02 -13.69
N MET A 161 -10.62 -2.09 -14.86
CA MET A 161 -10.79 -0.94 -15.76
C MET A 161 -11.87 0.04 -15.27
N VAL A 162 -11.68 0.63 -14.09
CA VAL A 162 -12.69 1.39 -13.33
C VAL A 162 -12.91 2.84 -13.79
N ARG A 163 -12.02 3.36 -14.64
CA ARG A 163 -11.98 4.79 -14.97
C ARG A 163 -12.98 5.15 -16.07
N ASN A 164 -13.71 6.25 -15.88
CA ASN A 164 -14.66 6.82 -16.86
C ASN A 164 -15.76 5.85 -17.31
N LEU A 165 -16.19 4.95 -16.43
CA LEU A 165 -17.33 4.07 -16.69
C LEU A 165 -18.65 4.84 -16.56
N ASN A 166 -19.61 4.49 -17.40
CA ASN A 166 -20.95 5.12 -17.46
C ASN A 166 -21.98 4.42 -16.56
N HIS A 167 -21.54 3.45 -15.76
CA HIS A 167 -22.34 2.68 -14.83
C HIS A 167 -21.66 2.69 -13.45
N ASP A 168 -22.34 2.10 -12.47
CA ASP A 168 -21.86 2.10 -11.09
C ASP A 168 -20.75 1.06 -10.90
N THR A 169 -19.72 1.43 -10.13
CA THR A 169 -18.60 0.55 -9.80
C THR A 169 -18.54 0.24 -8.31
N PHE A 170 -18.34 -1.03 -7.99
CA PHE A 170 -18.35 -1.51 -6.61
C PHE A 170 -17.12 -2.35 -6.28
N ILE A 171 -16.64 -2.20 -5.04
CA ILE A 171 -15.67 -3.08 -4.39
C ILE A 171 -16.32 -3.66 -3.13
N PHE A 172 -16.11 -4.96 -2.90
CA PHE A 172 -16.55 -5.69 -1.72
C PHE A 172 -15.31 -6.16 -1.00
N ILE A 173 -15.19 -5.78 0.27
CA ILE A 173 -14.11 -6.23 1.14
C ILE A 173 -14.77 -7.06 2.23
N ARG A 174 -14.58 -8.37 2.17
CA ARG A 174 -15.13 -9.33 3.11
C ARG A 174 -14.02 -9.87 3.99
N TYR A 175 -14.22 -9.80 5.29
CA TYR A 175 -13.32 -10.38 6.29
C TYR A 175 -14.13 -11.34 7.16
N VAL A 176 -13.86 -12.64 7.04
CA VAL A 176 -14.58 -13.71 7.72
C VAL A 176 -13.58 -14.78 8.15
N ARG A 177 -13.59 -15.21 9.42
CA ARG A 177 -12.70 -16.28 9.92
C ARG A 177 -11.24 -16.12 9.48
N ARG A 178 -10.66 -14.91 9.68
CA ARG A 178 -9.28 -14.56 9.28
C ARG A 178 -8.99 -14.73 7.78
N ARG A 179 -10.02 -14.74 6.92
CA ARG A 179 -9.89 -14.76 5.46
C ARG A 179 -10.35 -13.43 4.89
N LEU A 180 -9.49 -12.81 4.10
CA LEU A 180 -9.77 -11.57 3.38
C LEU A 180 -10.12 -11.92 1.93
N THR A 181 -11.32 -11.54 1.51
CA THR A 181 -11.80 -11.69 0.13
C THR A 181 -12.16 -10.32 -0.41
N ILE A 182 -11.63 -9.98 -1.59
CA ILE A 182 -11.93 -8.76 -2.33
C ILE A 182 -12.59 -9.16 -3.65
N MET A 183 -13.77 -8.60 -3.91
CA MET A 183 -14.52 -8.79 -5.14
C MET A 183 -14.87 -7.43 -5.74
N ILE A 184 -15.08 -7.38 -7.06
CA ILE A 184 -15.41 -6.15 -7.79
C ILE A 184 -16.57 -6.36 -8.76
N ASP A 185 -17.39 -5.32 -8.95
CA ASP A 185 -18.36 -5.21 -10.04
C ASP A 185 -18.07 -3.90 -10.77
N ILE A 186 -17.49 -4.03 -11.96
CA ILE A 186 -17.04 -2.92 -12.80
C ILE A 186 -17.52 -3.05 -14.24
N ASP A 187 -18.35 -4.05 -14.51
CA ASP A 187 -18.90 -4.31 -15.84
C ASP A 187 -20.39 -3.88 -15.92
N GLY A 188 -20.97 -3.45 -14.78
CA GLY A 188 -22.35 -2.99 -14.70
C GLY A 188 -23.38 -4.12 -14.81
N GLN A 189 -22.95 -5.35 -14.59
CA GLN A 189 -23.78 -6.56 -14.73
C GLN A 189 -24.37 -7.01 -13.39
N HIS A 190 -23.99 -6.39 -12.28
CA HIS A 190 -24.33 -6.85 -10.92
C HIS A 190 -23.83 -8.27 -10.63
N GLU A 191 -22.74 -8.64 -11.30
CA GLU A 191 -22.03 -9.90 -11.10
C GLU A 191 -20.64 -9.58 -10.52
N TRP A 192 -20.33 -10.18 -9.38
CA TRP A 192 -19.06 -9.97 -8.71
C TRP A 192 -17.98 -10.85 -9.33
N ARG A 193 -16.82 -10.24 -9.63
CA ARG A 193 -15.60 -10.93 -10.02
C ARG A 193 -14.63 -10.98 -8.84
N ASP A 194 -14.06 -12.15 -8.57
CA ASP A 194 -13.01 -12.33 -7.57
C ASP A 194 -11.74 -11.56 -7.96
N CYS A 195 -11.17 -10.84 -6.99
CA CYS A 195 -9.95 -10.05 -7.15
C CYS A 195 -8.80 -10.57 -6.29
N LEU A 196 -9.06 -10.82 -5.00
CA LEU A 196 -8.12 -11.37 -4.04
C LEU A 196 -8.87 -12.29 -3.08
N ASP A 197 -8.29 -13.43 -2.74
CA ASP A 197 -8.85 -14.31 -1.71
C ASP A 197 -7.73 -15.00 -0.92
N ILE A 198 -7.47 -14.53 0.30
CA ILE A 198 -6.29 -14.92 1.09
C ILE A 198 -6.67 -15.27 2.54
N PRO A 199 -6.34 -16.49 3.01
CA PRO A 199 -6.51 -16.87 4.41
C PRO A 199 -5.37 -16.35 5.31
N GLY A 200 -5.54 -16.46 6.62
CA GLY A 200 -4.49 -16.15 7.59
C GLY A 200 -4.28 -14.65 7.83
N VAL A 201 -5.18 -13.79 7.35
CA VAL A 201 -5.14 -12.36 7.64
C VAL A 201 -5.67 -12.14 9.05
N ARG A 202 -4.88 -11.51 9.91
CA ARG A 202 -5.22 -11.21 11.30
C ARG A 202 -5.37 -9.71 11.45
N LEU A 203 -6.59 -9.23 11.62
CA LEU A 203 -6.89 -7.81 11.84
C LEU A 203 -7.43 -7.59 13.28
N PRO A 204 -6.84 -6.64 14.04
CA PRO A 204 -7.40 -6.18 15.31
C PRO A 204 -8.80 -5.60 15.14
N GLN A 205 -9.65 -5.77 16.16
CA GLN A 205 -10.91 -5.05 16.26
C GLN A 205 -10.68 -3.62 16.78
N GLY A 206 -11.68 -2.76 16.63
CA GLY A 206 -11.64 -1.39 17.16
C GLY A 206 -10.93 -0.39 16.24
N TYR A 207 -10.66 -0.78 14.98
CA TYR A 207 -10.10 0.12 13.96
C TYR A 207 -11.21 0.86 13.21
N TYR A 208 -10.81 1.87 12.44
CA TYR A 208 -11.70 2.77 11.72
C TYR A 208 -11.74 2.46 10.24
N PHE A 209 -12.94 2.50 9.67
CA PHE A 209 -13.10 2.54 8.22
C PHE A 209 -12.83 3.94 7.69
N GLY A 210 -12.24 4.02 6.50
CA GLY A 210 -12.06 5.26 5.78
C GLY A 210 -11.85 5.04 4.29
N ALA A 211 -11.89 6.14 3.55
CA ALA A 211 -11.44 6.18 2.16
C ALA A 211 -10.68 7.48 1.91
N SER A 212 -9.60 7.42 1.14
CA SER A 212 -8.80 8.58 0.78
C SER A 212 -8.37 8.54 -0.67
N ALA A 213 -8.02 9.69 -1.22
CA ALA A 213 -7.44 9.80 -2.54
C ALA A 213 -6.42 10.95 -2.58
N VAL A 214 -5.52 10.86 -3.55
CA VAL A 214 -4.51 11.89 -3.82
C VAL A 214 -4.34 12.07 -5.33
N THR A 215 -3.99 13.29 -5.74
CA THR A 215 -3.57 13.61 -7.10
C THR A 215 -2.18 14.25 -7.06
N GLY A 216 -1.28 13.78 -7.91
CA GLY A 216 0.07 14.34 -8.10
C GLY A 216 0.09 15.35 -9.25
N ASP A 217 1.03 15.14 -10.18
CA ASP A 217 1.12 15.87 -11.46
C ASP A 217 -0.02 15.50 -12.42
N LEU A 218 -0.62 14.34 -12.22
CA LEU A 218 -1.83 13.88 -12.89
C LEU A 218 -3.01 13.93 -11.92
N SER A 219 -4.21 13.97 -12.46
CA SER A 219 -5.43 14.09 -11.67
C SER A 219 -6.57 13.29 -12.24
N ASP A 220 -7.51 12.97 -11.35
CA ASP A 220 -8.86 12.50 -11.62
C ASP A 220 -9.77 12.96 -10.47
N ASN A 221 -11.07 12.97 -10.71
CA ASN A 221 -12.05 13.00 -9.64
C ASN A 221 -12.13 11.60 -9.01
N HIS A 222 -12.01 11.56 -7.68
CA HIS A 222 -12.19 10.35 -6.90
C HIS A 222 -13.41 10.52 -6.01
N ASP A 223 -14.48 9.81 -6.33
CA ASP A 223 -15.78 9.98 -5.70
C ASP A 223 -16.19 8.69 -4.97
N VAL A 224 -16.72 8.84 -3.75
CA VAL A 224 -17.34 7.77 -2.95
C VAL A 224 -18.81 8.07 -2.80
N VAL A 225 -19.64 7.27 -3.47
CA VAL A 225 -21.11 7.41 -3.45
C VAL A 225 -21.67 6.79 -2.17
N SER A 226 -21.19 5.62 -1.77
CA SER A 226 -21.62 4.99 -0.52
C SER A 226 -20.61 4.02 0.08
N LEU A 227 -20.60 3.94 1.40
CA LEU A 227 -19.88 2.95 2.21
C LEU A 227 -20.89 2.23 3.08
N LYS A 228 -21.10 0.93 2.85
CA LYS A 228 -22.09 0.12 3.57
C LYS A 228 -21.38 -1.02 4.28
N LEU A 229 -21.48 -1.05 5.59
CA LEU A 229 -20.90 -2.09 6.44
C LEU A 229 -22.00 -3.08 6.85
N TYR A 230 -21.76 -4.36 6.60
CA TYR A 230 -22.63 -5.46 6.97
C TYR A 230 -21.93 -6.33 8.01
N GLN A 231 -22.65 -6.69 9.07
CA GLN A 231 -22.22 -7.75 9.98
C GLN A 231 -22.64 -9.10 9.39
N LEU A 232 -21.70 -10.04 9.34
CA LEU A 232 -21.97 -11.39 8.84
C LEU A 232 -22.15 -12.35 10.02
N THR A 233 -23.28 -13.07 10.04
CA THR A 233 -23.52 -14.09 11.06
C THR A 233 -22.86 -15.39 10.63
N VAL A 234 -21.83 -15.78 11.36
CA VAL A 234 -21.05 -17.00 11.07
C VAL A 234 -21.19 -17.95 12.24
N LEU A 235 -21.73 -19.15 11.99
CA LEU A 235 -21.79 -20.22 12.98
C LEU A 235 -20.36 -20.73 13.23
N ARG A 236 -19.94 -20.79 14.49
CA ARG A 236 -18.65 -21.31 14.93
C ARG A 236 -18.86 -22.48 15.89
N SER A 237 -17.92 -23.41 15.88
CA SER A 237 -17.84 -24.41 16.94
C SER A 237 -17.25 -23.82 18.22
N GLU A 238 -17.50 -24.42 19.39
CA GLU A 238 -16.91 -23.98 20.66
C GLU A 238 -15.37 -23.95 20.63
N THR A 239 -14.75 -24.82 19.82
CA THR A 239 -13.29 -24.87 19.64
C THR A 239 -12.80 -23.64 18.86
N GLU A 240 -13.47 -23.29 17.76
CA GLU A 240 -13.14 -22.11 16.96
C GLU A 240 -13.34 -20.80 17.75
N GLU A 241 -14.35 -20.76 18.62
CA GLU A 241 -14.56 -19.60 19.50
C GLU A 241 -13.38 -19.40 20.46
N LYS A 242 -12.85 -20.48 21.05
CA LYS A 242 -11.69 -20.42 21.95
C LYS A 242 -10.39 -20.08 21.21
N GLU A 243 -10.19 -20.57 20.00
CA GLU A 243 -9.01 -20.22 19.17
C GLU A 243 -9.02 -18.76 18.69
N GLU A 244 -10.21 -18.14 18.66
CA GLU A 244 -10.40 -16.72 18.33
C GLU A 244 -10.60 -15.82 19.56
N GLU A 245 -10.50 -16.35 20.78
CA GLU A 245 -10.50 -15.54 22.02
C GLU A 245 -9.21 -14.71 22.17
N ASP A 246 -8.10 -15.17 21.58
CA ASP A 246 -6.84 -14.43 21.62
C ASP A 246 -6.98 -13.06 20.95
N GLU A 247 -6.80 -12.01 21.74
CA GLU A 247 -6.87 -10.63 21.27
C GLU A 247 -5.75 -10.34 20.27
N ILE A 248 -6.13 -10.07 19.02
CA ILE A 248 -5.20 -9.65 17.97
C ILE A 248 -4.86 -8.18 18.22
N THR A 249 -3.62 -7.91 18.62
CA THR A 249 -3.15 -6.54 18.93
C THR A 249 -2.45 -5.86 17.74
N LEU A 250 -1.84 -6.65 16.86
CA LEU A 250 -1.12 -6.18 15.68
C LEU A 250 -1.60 -6.89 14.42
N PRO A 251 -1.78 -6.17 13.30
CA PRO A 251 -2.10 -6.79 12.02
C PRO A 251 -0.97 -7.67 11.51
N SER A 252 -1.30 -8.84 10.98
CA SER A 252 -0.35 -9.75 10.35
C SER A 252 -1.03 -10.66 9.32
N VAL A 253 -0.22 -11.35 8.50
CA VAL A 253 -0.70 -12.39 7.59
C VAL A 253 0.13 -13.65 7.83
N ASP A 254 -0.55 -14.75 8.13
CA ASP A 254 0.10 -16.03 8.41
C ASP A 254 0.87 -16.53 7.16
N ASN A 255 2.05 -17.14 7.38
CA ASN A 255 2.93 -17.65 6.32
C ASN A 255 3.39 -16.60 5.28
N MET A 256 3.29 -15.32 5.62
CA MET A 256 3.81 -14.22 4.80
C MET A 256 4.78 -13.40 5.65
N ASP A 257 6.08 -13.54 5.36
CA ASP A 257 7.11 -12.68 5.94
C ASP A 257 6.98 -11.30 5.30
N LEU A 258 6.08 -10.46 5.84
CA LEU A 258 5.79 -9.12 5.33
C LEU A 258 7.02 -8.19 5.32
N LEU A 259 8.13 -8.58 5.96
CA LEU A 259 9.45 -7.95 5.80
C LEU A 259 10.58 -8.97 6.00
N ARG A 260 11.22 -9.36 4.89
CA ARG A 260 12.64 -9.77 4.88
C ARG A 260 13.43 -9.05 3.78
N MET A 261 13.05 -7.81 3.48
CA MET A 261 13.72 -6.92 2.51
C MET A 261 14.22 -5.63 3.16
N GLY A 262 14.76 -5.74 4.38
CA GLY A 262 15.57 -4.68 5.03
C GLY A 262 17.07 -4.97 5.03
N GLU A 263 17.49 -6.19 4.65
CA GLU A 263 18.89 -6.60 4.55
C GLU A 263 19.19 -7.09 3.13
N ASN A 264 18.91 -6.28 2.11
CA ASN A 264 19.83 -6.31 0.97
C ASN A 264 21.00 -5.40 1.38
N GLU A 265 21.91 -5.93 2.19
CA GLU A 265 23.30 -5.53 1.98
C GLU A 265 23.53 -5.82 0.50
N GLU A 266 23.74 -4.78 -0.31
CA GLU A 266 24.19 -4.92 -1.68
C GLU A 266 25.53 -5.66 -1.63
N GLY A 267 25.46 -6.98 -1.56
CA GLY A 267 26.61 -7.85 -1.51
C GLY A 267 27.39 -7.55 -2.76
N TRP A 268 28.56 -6.92 -2.58
CA TRP A 268 29.46 -6.62 -3.68
C TRP A 268 29.63 -7.90 -4.50
N SER A 269 29.42 -7.78 -5.82
CA SER A 269 29.63 -8.90 -6.74
C SER A 269 30.93 -9.60 -6.40
N SER A 270 30.93 -10.93 -6.34
CA SER A 270 32.12 -11.75 -6.02
C SER A 270 33.36 -11.34 -6.83
N ILE A 271 33.15 -10.81 -8.04
CA ILE A 271 34.18 -10.23 -8.90
C ILE A 271 34.75 -8.92 -8.33
N ALA A 272 33.88 -8.01 -7.88
CA ALA A 272 34.29 -6.75 -7.25
C ALA A 272 35.07 -7.01 -5.95
N MET A 273 34.61 -7.97 -5.13
CA MET A 273 35.32 -8.44 -3.93
C MET A 273 36.71 -9.01 -4.26
N PHE A 274 36.83 -9.80 -5.32
CA PHE A 274 38.13 -10.36 -5.73
C PHE A 274 39.13 -9.27 -6.14
N PHE A 275 38.70 -8.31 -6.98
CA PHE A 275 39.59 -7.26 -7.45
C PHE A 275 39.99 -6.29 -6.34
N THR A 276 39.09 -5.94 -5.42
CA THR A 276 39.41 -5.03 -4.31
C THR A 276 40.43 -5.65 -3.36
N ILE A 277 40.30 -6.94 -3.05
CA ILE A 277 41.29 -7.68 -2.26
C ILE A 277 42.64 -7.76 -2.99
N LEU A 278 42.63 -8.08 -4.29
CA LEU A 278 43.85 -8.19 -5.11
C LEU A 278 44.63 -6.87 -5.15
N PHE A 279 43.96 -5.74 -5.42
CA PHE A 279 44.60 -4.44 -5.49
C PHE A 279 45.07 -3.95 -4.12
N SER A 280 44.34 -4.25 -3.05
CA SER A 280 44.76 -3.96 -1.68
C SER A 280 46.06 -4.70 -1.32
N MET A 281 46.14 -6.00 -1.62
CA MET A 281 47.34 -6.80 -1.37
C MET A 281 48.57 -6.31 -2.16
N LEU A 282 48.38 -5.96 -3.44
CA LEU A 282 49.43 -5.37 -4.26
C LEU A 282 49.90 -4.01 -3.70
N GLY A 283 48.96 -3.17 -3.25
CA GLY A 283 49.26 -1.90 -2.60
C GLY A 283 50.08 -2.06 -1.31
N CYS A 284 49.67 -2.97 -0.43
CA CYS A 284 50.40 -3.29 0.79
C CYS A 284 51.80 -3.81 0.51
N PHE A 285 51.97 -4.71 -0.46
CA PHE A 285 53.28 -5.22 -0.84
C PHE A 285 54.21 -4.10 -1.32
N LEU A 286 53.69 -3.19 -2.15
CA LEU A 286 54.46 -2.07 -2.68
C LEU A 286 54.88 -1.10 -1.56
N LEU A 287 54.00 -0.84 -0.59
CA LEU A 287 54.31 -0.04 0.59
C LEU A 287 55.39 -0.69 1.47
N ILE A 288 55.36 -2.02 1.65
CA ILE A 288 56.39 -2.75 2.40
C ILE A 288 57.74 -2.62 1.71
N VAL A 289 57.80 -2.82 0.39
CA VAL A 289 59.04 -2.72 -0.39
C VAL A 289 59.61 -1.30 -0.31
N VAL A 290 58.78 -0.27 -0.52
CA VAL A 290 59.21 1.12 -0.38
C VAL A 290 59.67 1.43 1.04
N GLY A 291 58.95 0.94 2.06
CA GLY A 291 59.33 1.08 3.47
C GLY A 291 60.68 0.45 3.77
N LEU A 292 60.97 -0.74 3.24
CA LEU A 292 62.26 -1.41 3.39
C LEU A 292 63.40 -0.64 2.70
N ILE A 293 63.16 -0.11 1.50
CA ILE A 293 64.15 0.71 0.77
C ILE A 293 64.46 2.00 1.55
N VAL A 294 63.43 2.71 2.01
CA VAL A 294 63.60 3.93 2.81
C VAL A 294 64.30 3.64 4.14
N TYR A 295 63.94 2.55 4.81
CA TYR A 295 64.58 2.12 6.05
C TYR A 295 66.06 1.77 5.84
N SER A 296 66.39 1.04 4.78
CA SER A 296 67.77 0.72 4.41
C SER A 296 68.59 1.99 4.15
N HIS A 297 68.04 2.91 3.37
CA HIS A 297 68.70 4.18 3.05
C HIS A 297 68.89 5.08 4.29
N TRP A 298 67.91 5.10 5.19
CA TRP A 298 68.01 5.81 6.46
C TRP A 298 69.05 5.19 7.40
N ASN A 299 69.16 3.86 7.46
CA ASN A 299 70.15 3.17 8.28
C ASN A 299 71.59 3.42 7.76
N GLU A 300 71.80 3.45 6.44
CA GLU A 300 73.09 3.85 5.85
C GLU A 300 73.46 5.29 6.20
N ASN A 301 72.50 6.23 6.12
CA ASN A 301 72.75 7.63 6.47
C ASN A 301 72.99 7.84 7.98
N ARG A 302 72.42 7.02 8.86
CA ARG A 302 72.76 7.03 10.30
C ARG A 302 74.18 6.55 10.56
N ARG A 303 74.64 5.50 9.87
CA ARG A 303 76.00 4.96 10.03
C ARG A 303 77.09 5.96 9.61
N LYS A 304 76.78 6.88 8.68
CA LYS A 304 77.69 7.93 8.22
C LYS A 304 77.80 9.15 9.14
N ARG A 305 77.01 9.24 10.23
CA ARG A 305 77.10 10.34 11.22
C ARG A 305 77.92 10.03 12.47
N PHE A 306 78.55 8.85 12.53
CA PHE A 306 79.40 8.41 13.65
C PHE A 306 80.88 8.22 13.26
N TYR A 307 81.32 8.83 12.15
CA TYR A 307 82.72 9.00 11.80
C TYR A 307 83.02 10.50 11.65
#